data_AF-A0A0N4VZG4-F1
#
_entry.id   AF-A0A0N4VZG4-F1
#
_cell.length_a   1.000
_cell.length_b   1.000
_cell.length_c   1.000
_cell.angle_alpha   90.00
_cell.angle_beta   90.00
_cell.angle_gamma   90.00
#
_symmetry.space_group_name_H-M   'P 1'
#
loop_
_entity.id
_entity.type
_entity.pdbx_description
1 polymer ?
#
loop_
_entity_poly.entity_id
_entity_poly.type
_entity_poly.pdbx_seq_one_letter_code
_entity_poly.pdbx_strand_id
1 'polypeptide(L)' 'MISQKAVDLLVEMSAPFVEDAIRLLLRRGIPTTSLFQFPTRNELLVVEEKFLRLEADIDFPVAYYYSPVAPKLRSSP' A
#
# COMPACT_ATOMS: atom_id res chain seq x y z
N MET A 1 -29.51 34.20 5.95
CA MET A 1 -29.07 33.10 5.06
C MET A 1 -27.72 33.51 4.48
N ILE A 2 -26.70 32.66 4.60
CA ILE A 2 -25.40 32.92 3.96
C ILE A 2 -25.62 32.86 2.43
N SER A 3 -25.07 33.83 1.70
CA SER A 3 -25.14 33.85 0.23
C SER A 3 -24.41 32.64 -0.34
N GLN A 4 -24.97 31.99 -1.37
CA GLN A 4 -24.33 30.84 -2.03
C GLN A 4 -22.88 31.16 -2.45
N LYS A 5 -22.62 32.38 -2.95
CA LYS A 5 -21.28 32.84 -3.30
C LYS A 5 -20.29 32.84 -2.13
N ALA A 6 -20.77 33.10 -0.92
CA ALA A 6 -19.93 33.06 0.27
C ALA A 6 -19.62 31.62 0.71
N VAL A 7 -20.54 30.67 0.44
CA VAL A 7 -20.28 29.24 0.65
C VAL A 7 -19.27 28.72 -0.37
N ASP A 8 -19.46 29.05 -1.65
CA ASP A 8 -18.57 28.62 -2.72
C ASP A 8 -17.12 29.11 -2.47
N LEU A 9 -16.98 30.38 -2.06
CA LEU A 9 -15.68 30.94 -1.68
C LEU A 9 -15.04 30.19 -0.49
N LEU A 10 -15.82 29.81 0.52
CA LEU A 10 -15.30 29.03 1.66
C LEU A 10 -14.84 27.63 1.24
N VAL A 11 -15.54 26.99 0.29
CA VAL A 11 -15.14 25.70 -0.28
C VAL A 11 -13.84 25.85 -1.08
N GLU A 12 -13.74 26.86 -1.95
CA GLU A 12 -12.53 27.13 -2.72
C GLU A 12 -11.32 27.41 -1.82
N MET A 13 -11.51 28.18 -0.75
CA MET A 13 -10.45 28.49 0.21
C MET A 13 -10.05 27.29 1.07
N SER A 14 -10.94 26.33 1.29
CA SER A 14 -10.67 25.15 2.13
C SER A 14 -10.13 23.95 1.35
N ALA A 15 -10.40 23.85 0.05
CA ALA A 15 -9.95 22.75 -0.80
C ALA A 15 -8.43 22.47 -0.72
N PRO A 16 -7.53 23.49 -0.76
CA PRO A 16 -6.08 23.24 -0.67
C PRO A 16 -5.66 22.55 0.63
N PHE A 17 -6.29 22.91 1.76
CA PHE A 17 -6.00 22.31 3.06
C PHE A 17 -6.43 20.84 3.12
N VAL A 18 -7.58 20.52 2.51
CA VAL A 18 -8.08 19.15 2.44
C VAL A 18 -7.17 18.30 1.54
N GLU A 19 -6.76 18.83 0.39
CA GLU A 19 -5.82 18.14 -0.49
C GLU A 19 -4.48 17.85 0.20
N ASP A 20 -3.93 18.81 0.93
CA ASP A 20 -2.68 18.64 1.68
C ASP A 20 -2.80 17.58 2.77
N ALA A 21 -3.92 17.57 3.51
CA ALA A 21 -4.19 16.54 4.52
C ALA A 21 -4.27 15.13 3.90
N ILE A 22 -4.94 15.00 2.75
CA ILE A 22 -5.03 13.72 2.01
C ILE A 22 -3.65 13.29 1.53
N ARG A 23 -2.86 14.22 0.95
CA ARG A 23 -1.49 13.93 0.50
C ARG A 23 -0.61 13.46 1.65
N LEU A 24 -0.72 14.09 2.82
CA LEU A 24 0.02 13.69 4.01
C LEU A 24 -0.38 12.29 4.49
N LEU A 25 -1.68 11.98 4.50
CA LEU A 25 -2.19 10.66 4.87
C LEU A 25 -1.67 9.58 3.90
N LEU A 26 -1.74 9.83 2.59
CA LEU A 26 -1.27 8.89 1.57
C LEU A 26 0.25 8.68 1.64
N ARG A 27 1.03 9.75 1.86
CA ARG A 27 2.50 9.65 2.00
C ARG A 27 2.93 8.88 3.24
N ARG A 28 2.19 9.00 4.34
CA ARG A 28 2.46 8.22 5.55
C ARG A 28 2.18 6.72 5.33
N GLY A 29 1.31 6.40 4.36
CA GLY A 29 0.86 5.05 4.07
C GLY A 29 -0.15 4.56 5.11
N ILE A 30 -0.97 3.59 4.71
CA ILE A 30 -1.83 2.85 5.63
C ILE A 30 -1.07 1.55 5.94
N PRO A 31 -0.71 1.26 7.20
CA PRO A 31 -0.02 0.03 7.54
C PRO A 31 -0.94 -1.17 7.29
N THR A 32 -0.75 -1.85 6.17
CA THR A 32 -1.46 -3.06 5.80
C THR A 32 -0.82 -4.25 6.54
N THR A 33 -1.40 -4.60 7.69
CA THR A 33 -1.14 -5.82 8.50
C THR A 33 0.35 -6.13 8.78
N SER A 34 0.74 -6.08 10.05
CA SER A 34 2.13 -6.28 10.53
C SER A 34 2.82 -7.61 10.17
N LEU A 35 2.15 -8.52 9.46
CA LEU A 35 2.60 -9.89 9.23
C LEU A 35 3.45 -10.04 7.97
N PHE A 36 3.33 -9.13 6.99
CA PHE A 36 3.99 -9.29 5.69
C PHE A 36 4.49 -7.94 5.15
N GLN A 37 5.53 -7.39 5.78
CA GLN A 37 6.28 -6.25 5.25
C GLN A 37 7.35 -6.76 4.29
N PHE A 38 6.93 -7.14 3.08
CA PHE A 38 7.87 -7.47 2.02
C PHE A 38 8.03 -6.29 1.07
N PRO A 39 9.23 -6.10 0.49
CA PRO A 39 9.36 -5.20 -0.63
C PRO A 39 8.50 -5.71 -1.79
N THR A 40 7.62 -4.85 -2.28
CA THR A 40 6.72 -5.10 -3.41
C THR A 40 7.21 -4.37 -4.65
N ARG A 41 6.91 -4.94 -5.82
CA ARG A 41 7.14 -4.32 -7.15
C ARG A 41 5.89 -4.46 -8.01
N ASN A 42 5.83 -3.66 -9.09
CA ASN A 42 4.74 -3.70 -10.06
C ASN A 42 3.35 -3.60 -9.43
N GLU A 43 3.18 -2.65 -8.50
CA GLU A 43 1.94 -2.49 -7.75
C GLU A 43 0.79 -1.99 -8.64
N LEU A 44 -0.35 -2.69 -8.60
CA LEU A 44 -1.59 -2.33 -9.26
C LEU A 44 -2.69 -2.17 -8.21
N LEU A 45 -3.18 -0.94 -8.07
CA LEU A 45 -4.34 -0.63 -7.23
C LEU A 45 -5.60 -0.53 -8.10
N VAL A 46 -6.56 -1.40 -7.85
CA VAL A 46 -7.88 -1.39 -8.49
C VAL A 46 -8.92 -0.91 -7.48
N VAL A 47 -9.68 0.10 -7.86
CA VAL A 47 -10.80 0.63 -7.08
C VAL A 47 -12.08 -0.01 -7.62
N GLU A 48 -12.66 -0.92 -6.84
CA GLU A 48 -13.98 -1.51 -7.12
C GLU A 48 -15.01 -0.89 -6.15
N GLU A 49 -16.30 -0.95 -6.49
CA GLU A 49 -17.35 -0.16 -5.81
C GLU A 49 -17.31 -0.20 -4.27
N LYS A 50 -16.96 -1.35 -3.68
CA LYS A 50 -16.99 -1.57 -2.23
C LYS A 50 -15.66 -2.01 -1.64
N PHE A 51 -14.63 -2.20 -2.45
CA PHE A 51 -13.34 -2.66 -1.98
C PHE A 51 -12.18 -2.17 -2.84
N LEU A 52 -11.01 -2.11 -2.23
CA LEU A 52 -9.75 -1.83 -2.91
C LEU A 52 -9.01 -3.16 -3.08
N ARG A 53 -8.59 -3.46 -4.30
CA ARG A 53 -7.73 -4.60 -4.61
C ARG A 53 -6.33 -4.11 -4.92
N LEU A 54 -5.35 -4.57 -4.15
CA LEU A 54 -3.94 -4.31 -4.39
C LEU A 54 -3.27 -5.59 -4.85
N GLU A 55 -2.78 -5.59 -6.08
CA GLU A 55 -1.98 -6.67 -6.67
C GLU A 55 -0.52 -6.20 -6.74
N ALA A 56 0.43 -7.03 -6.33
CA ALA A 56 1.85 -6.69 -6.38
C ALA A 56 2.70 -7.96 -6.44
N ASP A 57 3.85 -7.86 -7.12
CA ASP A 57 4.89 -8.88 -7.07
C ASP A 57 5.66 -8.75 -5.76
N ILE A 58 5.90 -9.87 -5.08
CA ILE A 58 6.63 -9.90 -3.80
C ILE A 58 8.08 -10.31 -4.08
N ASP A 59 9.02 -9.44 -3.72
CA ASP A 59 10.44 -9.80 -3.69
C ASP A 59 10.77 -10.45 -2.33
N PHE A 60 10.80 -11.78 -2.30
CA PHE A 60 11.25 -12.49 -1.10
C PHE A 60 12.75 -12.28 -0.89
N PRO A 61 13.20 -11.78 0.27
CA PRO A 61 14.62 -11.66 0.54
C PRO A 61 15.28 -13.06 0.54
N VAL A 62 16.46 -13.12 -0.07
CA VAL A 62 17.20 -14.36 -0.42
C VAL A 62 17.41 -15.32 0.78
N ALA A 63 17.31 -14.82 2.01
CA ALA A 63 17.41 -15.60 3.24
C ALA A 63 16.35 -16.73 3.38
N TYR A 64 15.21 -16.66 2.69
CA TYR A 64 14.19 -17.71 2.73
C TYR A 64 14.44 -18.87 1.74
N TYR A 65 15.43 -18.76 0.85
CA TYR A 65 15.76 -19.85 -0.10
C TYR A 65 16.63 -20.95 0.52
N TYR A 66 17.21 -20.75 1.71
CA TYR A 66 17.93 -21.78 2.45
C TYR A 66 17.02 -22.44 3.49
N SER A 67 16.02 -23.21 3.03
CA SER A 67 15.54 -24.34 3.83
C SER A 67 16.39 -25.55 3.45
N PRO A 68 17.28 -26.06 4.33
CA PRO A 68 18.17 -27.17 4.00
C PRO A 68 17.38 -28.48 4.14
N VAL A 69 16.47 -28.75 3.21
CA VAL A 69 16.11 -30.14 2.93
C VAL A 69 17.20 -30.66 2.01
N ALA A 70 18.39 -30.86 2.57
CA ALA A 70 19.47 -31.54 1.87
C ALA A 70 18.98 -32.95 1.51
N PRO A 71 18.92 -33.34 0.22
CA PRO A 71 18.72 -34.74 -0.11
C PRO A 71 19.90 -35.51 0.48
N LYS A 72 19.62 -36.46 1.38
CA LYS A 72 20.62 -37.40 1.87
C LYS A 72 21.25 -38.10 0.66
N LEU A 73 22.41 -37.63 0.23
CA LEU A 73 23.34 -38.40 -0.59
C LEU A 73 23.64 -39.67 0.22
N ARG A 74 23.02 -40.78 -0.19
CA ARG A 74 23.45 -42.12 0.26
C ARG A 74 24.88 -42.28 -0.24
N SER A 75 25.85 -42.01 0.62
CA SER A 75 27.19 -42.56 0.50
C SER A 75 27.10 -44.07 0.73
N SER A 76 27.86 -44.78 -0.10
CA SER A 76 27.91 -46.23 -0.38
C SER A 76 28.11 -47.13 0.85
N PRO A 77 28.11 -48.46 0.65
CA PRO A 77 29.35 -49.12 0.21
C PRO A 77 29.27 -49.72 -1.19
#